data_AF-A0A7J2XA51-F1
#
_entry.id   AF-A0A7J2XA51-F1
#
_cell.length_a   1.000
_cell.length_b   1.000
_cell.length_c   1.000
_cell.angle_alpha   90.00
_cell.angle_beta   90.00
_cell.angle_gamma   90.00
#
_symmetry.space_group_name_H-M   'P 1'
#
loop_
_entity.id
_entity.type
_entity.pdbx_description
1 polymer ?
#
loop_
_entity_poly.entity_id
_entity_poly.type
_entity_poly.pdbx_seq_one_letter_code
_entity_poly.pdbx_strand_id
1 'polypeptide(L)'
;NQSIEIVFYKNGKIIRKTVILADKYAFTQKREDRGKGFLGVIPSLNYRYELSLLKNPFTNFPRSFFYLYALPFSSLFGGFNPIIEPYTKFYEVKGIFSSNPSLFWSLANAIYWIFWLNLAVGLFNALPMIPLDGGYILQDVFEALLDRFRIESRRKEKIRKTVMVTISLFILFLVLYPLLLKYTYPLFH
;
A
#
# COMPACT_ATOMS: atom_id res chain seq x y z
N ASN A 1 -38.39 -19.07 11.06
CA ASN A 1 -36.91 -18.93 10.95
C ASN A 1 -36.47 -19.29 9.55
N GLN A 2 -35.73 -18.39 8.91
CA GLN A 2 -35.15 -18.61 7.58
C GLN A 2 -33.90 -19.50 7.70
N SER A 3 -33.76 -20.47 6.81
CA SER A 3 -32.53 -21.26 6.68
C SER A 3 -31.75 -20.79 5.47
N ILE A 4 -30.42 -20.76 5.59
CA ILE A 4 -29.51 -20.49 4.48
C ILE A 4 -28.41 -21.54 4.45
N GLU A 5 -27.94 -21.89 3.26
CA GLU A 5 -26.72 -22.67 3.11
C GLU A 5 -25.52 -21.71 3.19
N ILE A 6 -24.57 -22.02 4.06
CA ILE A 6 -23.28 -21.33 4.11
C ILE A 6 -22.16 -22.28 3.72
N VAL A 7 -21.18 -21.72 3.02
CA VAL A 7 -19.94 -22.39 2.66
C VAL A 7 -18.81 -21.65 3.37
N PHE A 8 -18.06 -22.35 4.21
CA PHE A 8 -16.93 -21.74 4.93
C PHE A 8 -15.73 -22.67 4.96
N TYR A 9 -14.54 -22.07 4.98
CA TYR A 9 -13.28 -22.79 5.07
C TYR A 9 -12.86 -22.94 6.53
N LYS A 10 -12.58 -24.17 6.97
CA LYS A 10 -12.07 -24.47 8.31
C LYS A 10 -11.11 -25.65 8.25
N ASN A 11 -9.91 -25.49 8.81
CA ASN A 11 -8.90 -26.55 8.93
C ASN A 11 -8.60 -27.29 7.62
N GLY A 12 -8.35 -26.56 6.52
CA GLY A 12 -8.00 -27.20 5.24
C GLY A 12 -9.20 -27.70 4.42
N LYS A 13 -10.42 -27.67 4.96
CA LYS A 13 -11.61 -28.21 4.30
C LYS A 13 -12.66 -27.13 4.07
N ILE A 14 -13.29 -27.20 2.89
CA ILE A 14 -14.50 -26.44 2.59
C ILE A 14 -15.68 -27.20 3.18
N ILE A 15 -16.42 -26.57 4.08
CA ILE A 15 -17.57 -27.15 4.76
C ILE A 15 -18.83 -26.45 4.28
N ARG A 16 -19.83 -27.23 3.89
CA ARG A 16 -21.18 -26.77 3.58
C ARG A 16 -22.10 -27.08 4.76
N LYS A 17 -22.80 -26.09 5.29
CA LYS A 17 -23.80 -26.29 6.35
C LYS A 17 -25.01 -25.42 6.13
N THR A 18 -26.17 -26.00 6.38
CA THR A 18 -27.41 -25.22 6.53
C THR A 18 -27.44 -24.64 7.94
N VAL A 19 -27.62 -23.33 8.03
CA VAL A 19 -27.73 -22.61 9.30
C VAL A 19 -29.11 -21.97 9.38
N ILE A 20 -29.74 -22.12 10.54
CA ILE A 20 -31.00 -21.47 10.86
C ILE A 20 -30.67 -20.09 11.40
N LEU A 21 -31.16 -19.05 10.74
CA LEU A 21 -30.94 -17.67 11.16
C LEU A 21 -31.69 -17.39 12.46
N ALA A 22 -31.01 -16.74 13.40
CA ALA A 22 -31.63 -16.23 14.61
C ALA A 22 -32.40 -14.93 14.31
N ASP A 23 -33.27 -14.50 15.23
CA ASP A 23 -33.87 -13.16 15.13
C ASP A 23 -32.84 -12.10 15.51
N LYS A 24 -32.55 -11.16 14.61
CA LYS A 24 -31.61 -10.07 14.84
C LYS A 24 -31.94 -9.24 16.07
N TYR A 25 -33.23 -9.07 16.38
CA TYR A 25 -33.69 -8.36 17.57
C TYR A 25 -33.15 -8.96 18.87
N ALA A 26 -32.97 -10.29 18.92
CA ALA A 26 -32.44 -10.97 20.11
C ALA A 26 -31.01 -10.52 20.48
N PHE A 27 -30.27 -9.93 19.53
CA PHE A 27 -28.89 -9.48 19.73
C PHE A 27 -28.75 -7.95 19.74
N THR A 28 -29.56 -7.22 18.96
CA THR A 28 -29.43 -5.76 18.85
C THR A 28 -30.39 -4.99 19.76
N GLN A 29 -31.47 -5.62 20.22
CA GLN A 29 -32.58 -5.00 20.98
C GLN A 29 -33.26 -3.80 20.27
N LYS A 30 -33.03 -3.62 18.96
CA LYS A 30 -33.65 -2.54 18.17
C LYS A 30 -34.94 -3.01 17.52
N ARG A 31 -36.06 -2.31 17.74
CA ARG A 31 -37.39 -2.69 17.21
C ARG A 31 -37.40 -2.90 15.69
N GLU A 32 -36.63 -2.10 14.95
CA GLU A 32 -36.47 -2.20 13.49
C GLU A 32 -35.82 -3.50 12.99
N ASP A 33 -35.21 -4.28 13.89
CA ASP A 33 -34.53 -5.53 13.57
C ASP A 33 -35.39 -6.78 13.83
N ARG A 34 -36.60 -6.62 14.38
CA ARG A 34 -37.49 -7.75 14.70
C ARG A 34 -37.87 -8.53 13.44
N GLY A 35 -37.74 -9.86 13.51
CA GLY A 35 -38.07 -10.78 12.42
C GLY A 35 -37.03 -10.82 11.30
N LYS A 36 -35.95 -10.03 11.36
CA LYS A 36 -34.85 -10.10 10.39
C LYS A 36 -33.92 -11.25 10.77
N GLY A 37 -33.57 -12.10 9.80
CA GLY A 37 -32.61 -13.18 10.01
C GLY A 37 -31.20 -12.65 10.33
N PHE A 38 -30.53 -13.28 11.30
CA PHE A 38 -29.21 -12.91 11.77
C PHE A 38 -28.31 -14.13 11.89
N LEU A 39 -27.13 -14.05 11.27
CA LEU A 39 -26.11 -15.11 11.29
C LEU A 39 -25.01 -14.84 12.33
N GLY A 40 -24.91 -13.61 12.87
CA GLY A 40 -23.79 -13.22 13.74
C GLY A 40 -22.46 -13.01 13.01
N VAL A 41 -22.44 -13.17 11.68
CA VAL A 41 -21.28 -12.87 10.82
C VAL A 41 -21.54 -11.56 10.10
N ILE A 42 -20.64 -10.61 10.26
CA ILE A 42 -20.68 -9.33 9.53
C ILE A 42 -19.64 -9.42 8.41
N PRO A 43 -20.01 -9.22 7.13
CA PRO A 43 -19.01 -9.11 6.09
C PRO A 43 -18.10 -7.93 6.41
N SER A 44 -16.79 -8.16 6.50
CA SER A 44 -15.84 -7.05 6.55
C SER A 44 -15.98 -6.27 5.26
N LEU A 45 -16.56 -5.07 5.29
CA LEU A 45 -16.68 -4.20 4.12
C LEU A 45 -15.41 -3.41 3.85
N ASN A 46 -14.37 -3.59 4.67
CA ASN A 46 -13.10 -2.88 4.57
C ASN A 46 -12.43 -3.11 3.21
N TYR A 47 -12.60 -4.29 2.60
CA TYR A 47 -12.05 -4.58 1.27
C TYR A 47 -12.59 -3.61 0.20
N ARG A 48 -13.82 -3.10 0.32
CA ARG A 48 -14.38 -2.15 -0.65
C ARG A 48 -13.64 -0.81 -0.59
N TYR A 49 -13.34 -0.38 0.62
CA TYR A 49 -12.54 0.82 0.85
C TYR A 49 -11.13 0.62 0.30
N GLU A 50 -10.43 -0.44 0.68
CA GLU A 50 -9.08 -0.74 0.18
C GLU A 50 -9.03 -0.87 -1.35
N LEU A 51 -9.99 -1.59 -1.95
CA LEU A 51 -10.10 -1.74 -3.40
C LEU A 51 -10.35 -0.40 -4.09
N SER A 52 -11.11 0.51 -3.47
CA SER A 52 -11.32 1.85 -4.02
C SER A 52 -10.03 2.66 -4.07
N LEU A 53 -9.16 2.53 -3.07
CA LEU A 53 -7.85 3.19 -3.02
C LEU A 53 -6.91 2.59 -4.08
N LEU A 54 -6.87 1.26 -4.20
CA LEU A 54 -5.99 0.56 -5.14
C LEU A 54 -6.39 0.75 -6.60
N LYS A 55 -7.68 0.89 -6.92
CA LYS A 55 -8.16 1.18 -8.28
C LYS A 55 -7.80 2.58 -8.75
N ASN A 56 -7.73 3.54 -7.83
CA ASN A 56 -7.55 4.95 -8.14
C ASN A 56 -6.47 5.58 -7.24
N PRO A 57 -5.21 5.11 -7.30
CA PRO A 57 -4.16 5.47 -6.34
C PRO A 57 -3.81 6.97 -6.33
N PHE A 58 -4.14 7.69 -7.40
CA PHE A 58 -3.87 9.13 -7.53
C PHE A 58 -5.05 10.04 -7.17
N THR A 59 -6.26 9.50 -6.99
CA THR A 59 -7.45 10.34 -6.73
C THR A 59 -7.43 11.00 -5.35
N ASN A 60 -7.01 10.27 -4.31
CA ASN A 60 -6.79 10.80 -2.97
C ASN A 60 -5.30 10.87 -2.65
N PHE A 61 -4.53 11.51 -3.53
CA PHE A 61 -3.10 11.73 -3.31
C PHE A 61 -2.87 12.62 -2.07
N PRO A 62 -1.91 12.30 -1.18
CA PRO A 62 -0.93 11.21 -1.30
C PRO A 62 -1.36 9.90 -0.61
N ARG A 63 -2.49 9.89 0.10
CA ARG A 63 -2.91 8.75 0.94
C ARG A 63 -3.08 7.45 0.18
N SER A 64 -3.84 7.46 -0.93
CA SER A 64 -4.07 6.26 -1.73
C SER A 64 -2.79 5.73 -2.37
N PHE A 65 -1.92 6.64 -2.81
CA PHE A 65 -0.63 6.29 -3.37
C PHE A 65 0.29 5.66 -2.31
N PHE A 66 0.34 6.23 -1.10
CA PHE A 66 1.10 5.63 0.00
C PHE A 66 0.55 4.25 0.39
N TYR A 67 -0.77 4.06 0.38
CA TYR A 67 -1.36 2.74 0.62
C TYR A 67 -0.93 1.72 -0.44
N LEU A 68 -0.93 2.11 -1.71
CA LEU A 68 -0.41 1.29 -2.81
C LEU A 68 1.07 0.98 -2.61
N TYR A 69 1.90 2.00 -2.37
CA TYR A 69 3.34 1.84 -2.19
C TYR A 69 3.72 0.95 -0.99
N ALA A 70 2.97 1.06 0.11
CA ALA A 70 3.18 0.27 1.31
C ALA A 70 2.51 -1.11 1.27
N LEU A 71 1.85 -1.49 0.17
CA LEU A 71 1.10 -2.75 0.06
C LEU A 71 1.93 -4.00 0.42
N PRO A 72 3.22 -4.13 0.04
CA PRO A 72 4.04 -5.28 0.43
C PRO A 72 4.15 -5.46 1.95
N PHE A 73 4.10 -4.36 2.70
CA PHE A 73 4.22 -4.32 4.15
C PHE A 73 2.88 -4.23 4.87
N SER A 74 1.78 -4.06 4.13
CA SER A 74 0.44 -3.91 4.72
C SER A 74 0.07 -5.05 5.66
N SER A 75 0.49 -6.28 5.35
CA SER A 75 0.25 -7.46 6.19
C SER A 75 0.87 -7.37 7.59
N LEU A 76 2.00 -6.67 7.75
CA LEU A 76 2.64 -6.42 9.05
C LEU A 76 1.76 -5.56 9.97
N PHE A 77 0.83 -4.80 9.39
CA PHE A 77 -0.09 -3.91 10.08
C PHE A 77 -1.55 -4.41 10.02
N GLY A 78 -1.75 -5.70 9.73
CA GLY A 78 -3.08 -6.31 9.63
C GLY A 78 -3.88 -5.93 8.38
N GLY A 79 -3.21 -5.35 7.37
CA GLY A 79 -3.79 -4.97 6.09
C GLY A 79 -3.87 -6.10 5.07
N PHE A 80 -4.39 -5.78 3.89
CA PHE A 80 -4.59 -6.71 2.79
C PHE A 80 -3.32 -6.93 1.95
N ASN A 81 -2.84 -8.17 1.88
CA ASN A 81 -1.82 -8.60 0.93
C ASN A 81 -2.33 -9.83 0.15
N PRO A 82 -2.50 -9.74 -1.19
CA PRO A 82 -3.20 -10.77 -1.97
C PRO A 82 -2.42 -12.09 -2.13
N ILE A 83 -1.11 -12.09 -1.85
CA ILE A 83 -0.22 -13.23 -2.12
C ILE A 83 0.23 -13.98 -0.87
N ILE A 84 -0.40 -13.71 0.29
CA ILE A 84 -0.12 -14.40 1.56
C ILE A 84 -1.37 -15.07 2.14
N GLU A 85 -1.18 -15.99 3.09
CA GLU A 85 -2.29 -16.53 3.86
C GLU A 85 -2.94 -15.42 4.73
N PRO A 86 -4.28 -15.45 4.92
CA PRO A 86 -5.23 -16.47 4.46
C PRO A 86 -5.75 -16.25 3.03
N TYR A 87 -5.38 -15.15 2.35
CA TYR A 87 -5.97 -14.75 1.07
C TYR A 87 -5.72 -15.78 -0.04
N THR A 88 -4.52 -16.37 -0.09
CA THR A 88 -4.19 -17.43 -1.06
C THR A 88 -5.08 -18.67 -0.95
N LYS A 89 -5.66 -18.96 0.22
CA LYS A 89 -6.55 -20.12 0.45
C LYS A 89 -7.92 -19.99 -0.22
N PHE A 90 -8.29 -18.78 -0.63
CA PHE A 90 -9.53 -18.54 -1.37
C PHE A 90 -9.39 -18.76 -2.88
N TYR A 91 -8.18 -19.05 -3.37
CA TYR A 91 -7.91 -19.29 -4.77
C TYR A 91 -7.57 -20.75 -5.04
N GLU A 92 -8.06 -21.25 -6.17
CA GLU A 92 -7.70 -22.57 -6.71
C GLU A 92 -6.77 -22.36 -7.91
N VAL A 93 -5.55 -22.89 -7.83
CA VAL A 93 -4.58 -22.79 -8.94
C VAL A 93 -4.95 -23.79 -10.04
N LYS A 94 -5.23 -23.29 -11.24
CA LYS A 94 -5.62 -24.09 -12.42
C LYS A 94 -4.59 -23.98 -13.53
N GLY A 95 -4.71 -24.84 -14.55
CA GLY A 95 -3.85 -24.82 -15.74
C GLY A 95 -2.50 -25.50 -15.52
N ILE A 96 -1.44 -24.95 -16.12
CA ILE A 96 -0.09 -25.55 -16.14
C ILE A 96 0.53 -25.74 -14.74
N PHE A 97 0.07 -24.99 -13.74
CA PHE A 97 0.52 -25.10 -12.35
C PHE A 97 -0.47 -25.86 -11.44
N SER A 98 -1.52 -26.46 -12.00
CA SER A 98 -2.52 -27.22 -11.20
C SER A 98 -1.91 -28.37 -10.40
N SER A 99 -0.87 -29.02 -10.95
CA SER A 99 -0.14 -30.10 -10.28
C SER A 99 0.83 -29.61 -9.20
N ASN A 100 1.21 -28.33 -9.22
CA ASN A 100 2.12 -27.73 -8.25
C ASN A 100 1.72 -26.29 -7.89
N PRO A 101 0.65 -26.11 -7.09
CA PRO A 101 0.21 -24.78 -6.63
C PRO A 101 1.29 -24.03 -5.84
N SER A 102 2.16 -24.74 -5.13
CA SER A 102 3.27 -24.15 -4.37
C SER A 102 4.26 -23.43 -5.30
N LEU A 103 4.58 -24.01 -6.46
CA LEU A 103 5.43 -23.36 -7.44
C LEU A 103 4.79 -22.09 -8.02
N PHE A 104 3.48 -22.12 -8.30
CA PHE A 104 2.75 -20.93 -8.75
C PHE A 104 2.86 -19.79 -7.74
N TRP A 105 2.58 -20.06 -6.46
CA TRP A 105 2.64 -19.04 -5.41
C TRP A 105 4.05 -18.50 -5.21
N SER A 106 5.09 -19.35 -5.28
CA SER A 106 6.48 -18.90 -5.24
C SER A 106 6.82 -17.95 -6.39
N LEU A 107 6.41 -18.26 -7.61
CA LEU A 107 6.63 -17.40 -8.77
C LEU A 107 5.83 -16.10 -8.67
N ALA A 108 4.56 -16.17 -8.27
CA ALA A 108 3.72 -15.00 -8.06
C ALA A 108 4.34 -14.07 -7.01
N ASN A 109 4.85 -14.62 -5.90
CA ASN A 109 5.56 -13.87 -4.88
C ASN A 109 6.86 -13.23 -5.42
N ALA A 110 7.64 -13.96 -6.22
CA ALA A 110 8.84 -13.40 -6.85
C ALA A 110 8.51 -12.21 -7.78
N ILE A 111 7.54 -12.37 -8.67
CA ILE A 111 7.09 -11.31 -9.59
C ILE A 111 6.56 -10.11 -8.80
N TYR A 112 5.79 -10.36 -7.75
CA TYR A 112 5.29 -9.33 -6.86
C TYR A 112 6.43 -8.51 -6.27
N TRP A 113 7.43 -9.14 -5.67
CA TRP A 113 8.57 -8.42 -5.09
C TRP A 113 9.44 -7.73 -6.14
N ILE A 114 9.68 -8.36 -7.29
CA ILE A 114 10.40 -7.72 -8.41
C ILE A 114 9.70 -6.42 -8.82
N PHE A 115 8.37 -6.45 -8.98
CA PHE A 115 7.59 -5.26 -9.31
C PHE A 115 7.76 -4.17 -8.26
N TRP A 116 7.54 -4.48 -6.97
CA TRP A 116 7.60 -3.48 -5.90
C TRP A 116 9.00 -2.94 -5.64
N LEU A 117 10.04 -3.77 -5.76
CA LEU A 117 11.43 -3.32 -5.64
C LEU A 117 11.81 -2.40 -6.80
N ASN A 118 11.42 -2.72 -8.04
CA ASN A 118 11.65 -1.82 -9.18
C ASN A 118 10.89 -0.49 -9.03
N LEU A 119 9.65 -0.54 -8.54
CA LEU A 119 8.90 0.67 -8.23
C LEU A 119 9.60 1.51 -7.14
N ALA A 120 10.07 0.89 -6.06
CA ALA A 120 10.77 1.58 -4.98
C ALA A 120 12.09 2.19 -5.45
N VAL A 121 12.89 1.46 -6.22
CA VAL A 121 14.15 1.98 -6.81
C VAL A 121 13.85 3.12 -7.79
N GLY A 122 12.83 2.97 -8.64
CA GLY A 122 12.42 4.02 -9.57
C GLY A 122 11.96 5.30 -8.87
N LEU A 123 11.14 5.18 -7.82
CA LEU A 123 10.71 6.32 -7.00
C LEU A 123 11.87 6.96 -6.24
N PHE A 124 12.80 6.15 -5.73
CA PHE A 124 14.01 6.65 -5.08
C PHE A 124 14.86 7.44 -6.08
N ASN A 125 15.15 6.89 -7.26
CA ASN A 125 15.90 7.60 -8.30
C ASN A 125 15.21 8.87 -8.81
N ALA A 126 13.88 8.92 -8.75
CA ALA A 126 13.11 10.10 -9.12
C ALA A 126 13.15 11.24 -8.07
N LEU A 127 13.74 11.01 -6.88
CA LEU A 127 13.85 12.05 -5.87
C LEU A 127 14.71 13.23 -6.39
N PRO A 128 14.33 14.49 -6.10
CA PRO A 128 15.05 15.68 -6.53
C PRO A 128 16.36 15.92 -5.73
N MET A 129 17.23 14.92 -5.64
CA MET A 129 18.44 14.92 -4.82
C MET A 129 19.62 14.38 -5.63
N ILE A 130 20.77 15.06 -5.62
CA ILE A 130 22.01 14.56 -6.23
C ILE A 130 22.63 13.53 -5.26
N PRO A 131 23.08 12.34 -5.71
CA PRO A 131 23.39 11.95 -7.10
C PRO A 131 22.29 11.14 -7.83
N LEU A 132 21.02 11.28 -7.46
CA LEU A 132 19.91 10.55 -8.09
C LEU A 132 19.48 11.22 -9.39
N ASP A 133 18.89 10.43 -10.30
CA ASP A 133 18.46 10.88 -11.64
C ASP A 133 17.53 12.10 -11.57
N GLY A 134 16.59 12.12 -10.62
CA GLY A 134 15.68 13.25 -10.38
C GLY A 134 16.40 14.53 -9.95
N GLY A 135 17.56 14.41 -9.30
CA GLY A 135 18.42 15.54 -8.96
C GLY A 135 19.04 16.19 -10.20
N TYR A 136 19.51 15.38 -11.17
CA TYR A 136 20.05 15.89 -12.42
C TYR A 136 18.96 16.50 -13.32
N ILE A 137 17.78 15.88 -13.41
CA ILE A 137 16.63 16.47 -14.11
C ILE A 137 16.25 17.81 -13.49
N LEU A 138 16.19 17.90 -12.16
CA LEU A 138 15.89 19.16 -11.48
C LEU A 138 16.98 20.22 -11.76
N GLN A 139 18.25 19.82 -11.79
CA GLN A 139 19.36 20.70 -12.11
C GLN A 139 19.20 21.30 -13.52
N ASP A 140 18.87 20.48 -14.52
CA ASP A 140 18.68 20.91 -15.91
C ASP A 140 17.47 21.86 -16.04
N VAL A 141 16.35 21.54 -15.39
CA VAL A 141 15.16 22.40 -15.35
C VAL A 141 15.50 23.74 -14.70
N PHE A 142 16.23 23.73 -13.58
CA PHE A 142 16.61 24.94 -12.87
C PHE A 142 17.59 25.80 -13.67
N GLU A 143 18.53 25.19 -14.40
CA GLU A 143 19.45 25.87 -15.30
C GLU A 143 18.68 26.56 -16.45
N ALA A 144 17.76 25.85 -17.10
CA ALA A 144 16.90 26.41 -18.13
C ALA A 144 16.03 27.58 -17.61
N LEU A 145 15.61 27.55 -16.34
CA LEU A 145 14.89 28.65 -15.70
C LEU A 145 15.82 29.85 -15.44
N LEU A 146 17.03 29.62 -14.91
CA LEU A 146 18.01 30.68 -14.66
C LEU A 146 18.46 31.37 -15.95
N ASP A 147 18.46 30.67 -17.08
CA ASP A 147 18.82 31.23 -18.37
C ASP A 147 17.85 32.28 -18.91
N ARG A 148 16.63 32.31 -18.39
CA ARG A 148 15.67 33.39 -18.70
C ARG A 148 16.02 34.71 -18.02
N PHE A 149 16.92 34.71 -17.04
CA PHE A 149 17.33 35.91 -16.32
C PHE A 149 18.69 36.43 -16.79
N ARG A 150 18.82 37.76 -16.85
CA ARG A 150 20.09 38.46 -17.17
C ARG A 150 21.04 38.48 -15.98
N ILE A 151 21.43 37.30 -15.51
CA ILE A 151 22.37 37.10 -14.40
C ILE A 151 23.72 36.65 -14.97
N GLU A 152 24.82 37.13 -14.40
CA GLU A 152 26.17 36.67 -14.74
C GLU A 152 26.31 35.14 -14.58
N SER A 153 26.99 34.49 -15.53
CA SER A 153 27.18 33.03 -15.55
C SER A 153 27.77 32.48 -14.24
N ARG A 154 28.79 33.15 -13.70
CA ARG A 154 29.42 32.78 -12.41
C ARG A 154 28.44 32.83 -11.25
N ARG A 155 27.53 33.81 -11.25
CA ARG A 155 26.50 33.93 -10.21
C ARG A 155 25.41 32.88 -10.39
N LYS A 156 24.99 32.56 -11.62
CA LYS A 156 24.06 31.46 -11.92
C LYS A 156 24.58 30.12 -11.41
N GLU A 157 25.84 29.79 -11.71
CA GLU A 157 26.48 28.55 -11.26
C GLU A 157 26.49 28.44 -9.73
N LYS A 158 26.86 29.52 -9.04
CA LYS A 158 26.87 29.56 -7.57
C LYS A 158 25.48 29.33 -6.99
N ILE A 159 24.46 30.02 -7.54
CA ILE A 159 23.06 29.86 -7.12
C ILE A 159 22.60 28.41 -7.35
N ARG A 160 22.81 27.87 -8.56
CA ARG A 160 22.48 26.48 -8.90
C ARG A 160 23.10 25.51 -7.91
N LYS A 161 24.42 25.58 -7.69
CA LYS A 161 25.13 24.67 -6.80
C LYS A 161 24.61 24.76 -5.37
N THR A 162 24.41 25.97 -4.84
CA THR A 162 23.87 26.17 -3.50
C THR A 162 22.47 25.57 -3.37
N VAL A 163 21.56 25.90 -4.30
CA VAL A 163 20.18 25.39 -4.28
C VAL A 163 20.15 23.86 -4.36
N MET A 164 20.87 23.26 -5.30
CA MET A 164 20.88 21.80 -5.49
C MET A 164 21.46 21.07 -4.26
N VAL A 165 22.53 21.59 -3.67
CA VAL A 165 23.11 21.03 -2.43
C VAL A 165 22.14 21.17 -1.26
N THR A 166 21.50 22.34 -1.09
CA THR A 166 20.54 22.57 -0.02
C THR A 166 19.33 21.63 -0.15
N ILE A 167 18.76 21.48 -1.35
CA ILE A 167 17.65 20.56 -1.60
C ILE A 167 18.08 19.12 -1.32
N SER A 168 19.27 18.72 -1.78
CA SER A 168 19.79 17.37 -1.57
C SER A 168 19.98 17.05 -0.08
N LEU A 169 20.60 17.97 0.68
CA LEU A 169 20.78 17.80 2.12
C LEU A 169 19.43 17.80 2.87
N PHE A 170 18.47 18.60 2.42
CA PHE A 170 17.14 18.63 3.01
C PHE A 170 16.38 17.31 2.79
N ILE A 171 16.41 16.76 1.56
CA ILE A 171 15.80 15.46 1.26
C ILE A 171 16.51 14.35 2.04
N LEU A 172 17.83 14.35 2.08
CA LEU A 172 18.61 13.40 2.87
C LEU A 172 18.21 13.47 4.35
N PHE A 173 18.06 14.67 4.90
CA PHE A 173 17.57 14.86 6.25
C PHE A 173 16.16 14.28 6.42
N LEU A 174 15.21 14.56 5.53
CA LEU A 174 13.84 14.02 5.61
C LEU A 174 13.79 12.49 5.56
N VAL A 175 14.67 11.85 4.77
CA VAL A 175 14.75 10.40 4.67
C VAL A 175 15.36 9.78 5.94
N LEU A 176 16.39 10.42 6.51
CA LEU A 176 17.09 9.90 7.69
C LEU A 176 16.39 10.25 9.02
N TYR A 177 15.63 11.35 9.06
CA TYR A 177 15.01 11.85 10.29
C TYR A 177 14.13 10.82 11.00
N PRO A 178 13.28 10.03 10.33
CA PRO A 178 12.51 8.97 10.99
C PRO A 178 13.37 7.94 11.74
N LEU A 179 14.59 7.66 11.27
CA LEU A 179 15.52 6.75 11.95
C LEU A 179 16.14 7.39 13.21
N LEU A 180 16.30 8.72 13.18
CA LEU A 180 16.83 9.50 14.30
C LEU A 180 15.76 9.78 15.36
N LEU A 181 14.48 9.68 15.00
CA LEU A 181 13.34 10.05 15.85
C LEU A 181 13.33 9.29 17.18
N LYS A 182 13.71 8.01 17.18
CA LYS A 182 13.88 7.21 18.40
C LYS A 182 14.88 7.83 19.39
N TYR A 183 15.95 8.45 18.89
CA TYR A 183 17.01 9.04 19.71
C TYR A 183 16.72 10.49 20.09
N THR A 184 16.00 11.23 19.25
CA THR A 184 15.67 12.63 19.52
C THR A 184 14.41 12.80 20.37
N TYR A 185 13.47 11.85 20.33
CA TYR A 185 12.23 11.92 21.10
C TYR A 185 12.43 12.16 22.61
N PRO A 186 13.35 11.46 23.31
CA PRO A 186 13.61 11.68 24.74
C PRO A 186 14.37 12.97 25.08
N LEU A 187 14.88 13.72 24.09
CA LEU A 187 15.55 15.00 24.35
C LEU A 187 14.54 16.15 24.50
N PHE A 188 13.30 15.94 24.05
CA PHE A 188 12.24 16.95 24.06
C PHE A 188 11.08 16.60 25.01
N HIS A 189 11.11 15.43 25.64
CA HIS A 189 10.14 14.91 26.60
C HIS A 189 10.88 14.12 27.67
#